data_AF-R5E2U3-F1
#
_entry.id   AF-R5E2U3-F1
#
_cell.length_a   1.000
_cell.length_b   1.000
_cell.length_c   1.000
_cell.angle_alpha   90.00
_cell.angle_beta   90.00
_cell.angle_gamma   90.00
#
_symmetry.space_group_name_H-M   'P 1'
#
loop_
_entity.id
_entity.type
_entity.pdbx_description
1 polymer ?
#
loop_
_entity_poly.entity_id
_entity_poly.type
_entity_poly.pdbx_seq_one_letter_code
_entity_poly.pdbx_strand_id
1 'polypeptide(L)'
;MKQKISNEEYNEYVEQITPTYSVWKNCLNAFWVGGLICVIGEFIFAFFKNSVGLPEDDAASYESMLLVLTSVILTGFNIYGHIARLGGAGALVPITGFANSVAAPAIEYQKEGQVFGIGVKIFTIAGPVILYGIFTSWVLGLIYYLGGLFGWW
;
A
#
# COMPACT_ATOMS: atom_id res chain seq x y z
N MET A 1 -23.85 3.93 -41.55
CA MET A 1 -22.60 4.60 -41.14
C MET A 1 -22.55 4.59 -39.62
N LYS A 2 -21.59 3.90 -38.99
CA LYS A 2 -21.44 3.90 -37.53
C LYS A 2 -20.96 5.29 -37.10
N GLN A 3 -21.85 6.04 -36.46
CA GLN A 3 -21.60 7.38 -35.92
C GLN A 3 -20.48 7.24 -34.88
N LYS A 4 -19.30 7.82 -35.16
CA LYS A 4 -18.22 7.92 -34.17
C LYS A 4 -18.68 8.92 -33.12
N ILE A 5 -18.99 8.42 -31.92
CA ILE A 5 -19.29 9.25 -30.75
C ILE A 5 -18.14 10.26 -30.61
N SER A 6 -18.46 11.56 -30.53
CA SER A 6 -17.46 12.60 -30.30
C SER A 6 -16.76 12.33 -28.96
N ASN A 7 -15.45 12.63 -28.85
CA ASN A 7 -14.74 12.50 -27.56
C ASN A 7 -15.44 13.30 -26.44
N GLU A 8 -16.13 14.38 -26.79
CA GLU A 8 -16.92 15.19 -25.85
C GLU A 8 -18.20 14.47 -25.38
N GLU A 9 -18.99 13.90 -26.30
CA GLU A 9 -20.19 13.11 -25.97
C GLU A 9 -19.83 11.86 -25.16
N TYR A 10 -18.66 11.26 -25.44
CA TYR A 10 -18.13 10.15 -24.66
C TYR A 10 -17.71 10.58 -23.25
N ASN A 11 -17.05 11.74 -23.10
CA ASN A 11 -16.68 12.28 -21.80
C ASN A 11 -17.90 12.68 -20.96
N GLU A 12 -18.93 13.30 -21.55
CA GLU A 12 -20.18 13.63 -20.85
C GLU A 12 -20.94 12.37 -20.41
N TYR A 13 -20.98 11.35 -21.25
CA TYR A 13 -21.53 10.04 -20.87
C TYR A 13 -20.73 9.43 -19.71
N VAL A 14 -19.40 9.48 -19.76
CA VAL A 14 -18.54 8.99 -18.67
C VAL A 14 -18.79 9.79 -17.38
N GLU A 15 -18.88 11.12 -17.43
CA GLU A 15 -19.17 11.93 -16.23
C GLU A 15 -20.56 11.65 -15.63
N GLN A 16 -21.59 11.41 -16.45
CA GLN A 16 -22.93 11.08 -15.96
C GLN A 16 -23.01 9.71 -15.29
N ILE A 17 -22.21 8.75 -15.75
CA ILE A 17 -22.21 7.37 -15.26
C ILE A 17 -21.20 7.21 -14.10
N THR A 18 -20.20 8.09 -14.00
CA THR A 18 -19.17 8.02 -12.96
C THR A 18 -19.74 8.49 -11.62
N PRO A 19 -19.87 7.61 -10.62
CA PRO A 19 -20.34 8.01 -9.30
C PRO A 19 -19.38 9.03 -8.69
N THR A 20 -19.88 10.24 -8.42
CA THR A 20 -19.12 11.29 -7.76
C THR A 20 -19.01 10.98 -6.27
N TYR A 21 -17.94 10.30 -5.88
CA TYR A 21 -17.63 10.11 -4.46
C TYR A 21 -17.22 11.45 -3.85
N SER A 22 -17.82 11.83 -2.72
CA SER A 22 -17.40 13.07 -2.07
C SER A 22 -15.98 12.91 -1.56
N VAL A 23 -15.05 13.67 -2.11
CA VAL A 23 -13.61 13.67 -1.75
C VAL A 23 -13.44 13.81 -0.25
N TRP A 24 -14.26 14.63 0.41
CA TRP A 24 -14.19 14.84 1.85
C TRP A 24 -14.56 13.57 2.66
N LYS A 25 -15.66 12.87 2.36
CA LYS A 25 -15.96 11.61 3.09
C LYS A 25 -14.86 10.55 2.91
N ASN A 26 -14.28 10.45 1.71
CA ASN A 26 -13.18 9.52 1.45
C ASN A 26 -11.89 9.94 2.17
N CYS A 27 -11.60 11.24 2.23
CA CYS A 27 -10.42 11.75 2.92
C CYS A 27 -10.54 11.57 4.44
N LEU A 28 -11.73 11.81 5.00
CA LEU A 28 -12.01 11.52 6.40
C LEU A 28 -11.83 10.01 6.67
N ASN A 29 -12.37 9.16 5.80
CA ASN A 29 -12.23 7.72 5.90
C ASN A 29 -10.77 7.23 5.81
N ALA A 30 -9.99 7.81 4.92
CA ALA A 30 -8.57 7.52 4.82
C ALA A 30 -7.81 7.98 6.08
N PHE A 31 -8.16 9.15 6.62
CA PHE A 31 -7.50 9.68 7.81
C PHE A 31 -7.71 8.80 9.04
N TRP A 32 -8.95 8.41 9.37
CA TRP A 32 -9.19 7.64 10.59
C TRP A 32 -8.73 6.19 10.46
N VAL A 33 -8.89 5.55 9.29
CA VAL A 33 -8.40 4.16 9.09
C VAL A 33 -6.87 4.12 9.09
N GLY A 34 -6.22 5.04 8.36
CA GLY A 34 -4.75 5.13 8.36
C GLY A 34 -4.22 5.50 9.74
N GLY A 35 -4.84 6.47 10.42
CA GLY A 35 -4.49 6.85 11.78
C GLY A 35 -4.62 5.69 12.77
N LEU A 36 -5.67 4.88 12.67
CA LEU A 36 -5.84 3.70 13.53
C LEU A 36 -4.73 2.67 13.29
N ILE A 37 -4.35 2.42 12.05
CA ILE A 37 -3.23 1.51 11.71
C ILE A 37 -1.92 2.04 12.30
N CYS A 38 -1.65 3.35 12.19
CA CYS A 38 -0.46 3.96 12.78
C CYS A 38 -0.47 3.89 14.31
N VAL A 39 -1.62 4.10 14.98
CA VAL A 39 -1.73 3.96 16.44
C VAL A 39 -1.47 2.52 16.88
N ILE A 40 -1.93 1.53 16.11
CA ILE A 40 -1.62 0.12 16.36
C ILE A 40 -0.11 -0.15 16.20
N GLY A 41 0.51 0.40 15.14
CA GLY A 41 1.96 0.31 14.92
C GLY A 41 2.75 0.91 16.08
N GLU A 42 2.43 2.14 16.47
CA GLU A 42 3.06 2.83 17.60
C GLU A 42 2.91 2.05 18.91
N PHE A 43 1.74 1.43 19.15
CA PHE A 43 1.54 0.58 20.32
C PHE A 43 2.45 -0.65 20.31
N ILE A 44 2.58 -1.32 19.17
CA ILE A 44 3.46 -2.48 19.00
C ILE A 44 4.92 -2.05 19.20
N PHE A 45 5.34 -0.97 18.55
CA PHE A 45 6.69 -0.41 18.68
C PHE A 45 7.02 -0.03 20.12
N ALA A 46 6.14 0.70 20.79
CA ALA A 46 6.30 1.09 22.19
C ALA A 46 6.34 -0.13 23.13
N PHE A 47 5.60 -1.19 22.83
CA PHE A 47 5.66 -2.44 23.58
C PHE A 47 7.06 -3.09 23.48
N PHE A 48 7.60 -3.26 22.26
CA PHE A 48 8.94 -3.84 22.08
C PHE A 48 10.06 -2.95 22.61
N LYS A 49 9.96 -1.63 22.41
CA LYS A 49 10.96 -0.67 22.91
C LYS A 49 10.95 -0.58 24.44
N ASN A 50 9.78 -0.40 25.05
CA ASN A 50 9.70 -0.07 26.48
C ASN A 50 9.49 -1.29 27.39
N SER A 51 8.76 -2.32 26.94
CA SER A 51 8.46 -3.50 27.78
C SER A 51 9.48 -4.61 27.60
N VAL A 52 9.96 -4.82 26.37
CA VAL A 52 10.98 -5.85 26.05
C VAL A 52 12.40 -5.28 26.12
N GLY A 53 12.57 -3.95 25.99
CA GLY A 53 13.86 -3.29 26.07
C GLY A 53 14.72 -3.47 24.82
N LEU A 54 14.11 -3.71 23.66
CA LEU A 54 14.82 -3.86 22.40
C LEU A 54 15.40 -2.53 21.92
N PRO A 55 16.53 -2.55 21.21
CA PRO A 55 17.02 -1.38 20.49
C PRO A 55 16.00 -0.94 19.44
N GLU A 56 16.04 0.35 19.11
CA GLU A 56 15.04 1.01 18.27
C GLU A 56 14.91 0.37 16.88
N ASP A 57 16.04 0.03 16.26
CA ASP A 57 16.07 -0.61 14.93
C ASP A 57 15.41 -2.01 14.95
N ASP A 58 15.65 -2.78 16.02
CA ASP A 58 15.04 -4.09 16.19
C ASP A 58 13.54 -3.96 16.47
N ALA A 59 13.13 -3.04 17.35
CA ALA A 59 11.74 -2.79 17.67
C ALA A 59 10.93 -2.38 16.43
N ALA A 60 11.48 -1.52 15.56
CA ALA A 60 10.86 -1.12 14.29
C ALA A 60 10.75 -2.29 13.31
N SER A 61 11.74 -3.18 13.30
CA SER A 61 11.70 -4.41 12.49
C SER A 61 10.57 -5.34 12.96
N TYR A 62 10.44 -5.56 14.27
CA TYR A 62 9.35 -6.37 14.84
C TYR A 62 7.97 -5.75 14.62
N GLU A 63 7.84 -4.43 14.75
CA GLU A 63 6.61 -3.70 14.43
C GLU A 63 6.17 -3.97 12.99
N SER A 64 7.06 -3.72 12.03
CA SER A 64 6.80 -3.92 10.61
C SER A 64 6.42 -5.38 10.31
N MET A 65 7.13 -6.35 10.90
CA MET A 65 6.84 -7.78 10.73
C MET A 65 5.44 -8.16 11.24
N LEU A 66 5.05 -7.68 12.42
CA LEU A 66 3.75 -7.99 13.01
C LEU A 66 2.59 -7.32 12.26
N LEU A 67 2.78 -6.09 11.78
CA LEU A 67 1.80 -5.41 10.95
C LEU A 67 1.58 -6.17 9.63
N VAL A 68 2.66 -6.61 8.98
CA VAL A 68 2.57 -7.44 7.77
C VAL A 68 1.86 -8.75 8.06
N LEU A 69 2.25 -9.48 9.11
CA LEU A 69 1.63 -10.75 9.49
C LEU A 69 0.12 -10.59 9.74
N THR A 70 -0.24 -9.58 10.54
CA THR A 70 -1.64 -9.29 10.86
C THR A 70 -2.44 -8.97 9.60
N SER A 71 -1.87 -8.17 8.69
CA SER A 71 -2.51 -7.86 7.41
C SER A 71 -2.74 -9.11 6.56
N VAL A 72 -1.74 -9.99 6.42
CA VAL A 72 -1.87 -11.22 5.64
C VAL A 72 -2.95 -12.14 6.23
N ILE A 73 -3.00 -12.28 7.55
CA ILE A 73 -4.04 -13.06 8.24
C ILE A 73 -5.42 -12.46 7.99
N LEU A 74 -5.59 -11.15 8.17
CA LEU A 74 -6.86 -10.45 7.91
C LEU A 74 -7.27 -10.52 6.44
N THR A 75 -6.30 -10.55 5.51
CA THR A 75 -6.51 -10.73 4.07
C THR A 75 -7.02 -12.15 3.79
N GLY A 76 -6.42 -13.16 4.42
CA GLY A 76 -6.86 -14.56 4.34
C GLY A 76 -8.29 -14.77 4.80
N PHE A 77 -8.73 -14.06 5.85
CA PHE A 77 -10.12 -14.08 6.33
C PHE A 77 -11.07 -13.16 5.54
N ASN A 78 -10.62 -12.50 4.47
CA ASN A 78 -11.40 -11.54 3.67
C ASN A 78 -11.90 -10.31 4.46
N ILE A 79 -11.27 -10.01 5.60
CA ILE A 79 -11.62 -8.85 6.45
C ILE A 79 -10.88 -7.61 5.95
N TYR A 80 -9.60 -7.77 5.59
CA TYR A 80 -8.76 -6.63 5.17
C TYR A 80 -9.31 -5.94 3.92
N GLY A 81 -9.84 -6.70 2.95
CA GLY A 81 -10.47 -6.13 1.75
C GLY A 81 -11.65 -5.19 2.05
N HIS A 82 -12.45 -5.50 3.07
CA HIS A 82 -13.54 -4.63 3.52
C HIS A 82 -13.03 -3.35 4.18
N ILE A 83 -11.99 -3.46 5.00
CA ILE A 83 -11.31 -2.31 5.63
C ILE A 83 -10.68 -1.42 4.57
N ALA A 84 -10.02 -2.01 3.57
CA ALA A 84 -9.40 -1.29 2.46
C ALA A 84 -10.43 -0.56 1.58
N ARG A 85 -11.60 -1.17 1.34
CA ARG A 85 -12.69 -0.49 0.63
C ARG A 85 -13.25 0.71 1.40
N LEU A 86 -13.32 0.61 2.72
CA LEU A 86 -13.81 1.68 3.59
C LEU A 86 -12.78 2.80 3.75
N GLY A 87 -11.54 2.44 4.07
CA GLY A 87 -10.43 3.38 4.34
C GLY A 87 -9.74 3.90 3.08
N GLY A 88 -9.97 3.30 1.92
CA GLY A 88 -9.34 3.71 0.66
C GLY A 88 -7.83 3.83 0.79
N ALA A 89 -7.29 4.99 0.39
CA ALA A 89 -5.86 5.28 0.46
C ALA A 89 -5.26 5.08 1.88
N GLY A 90 -6.03 5.34 2.93
CA GLY A 90 -5.55 5.22 4.32
C GLY A 90 -5.20 3.79 4.74
N ALA A 91 -5.85 2.79 4.16
CA ALA A 91 -5.53 1.37 4.42
C ALA A 91 -4.62 0.76 3.35
N LEU A 92 -4.48 1.41 2.18
CA LEU A 92 -3.66 0.94 1.06
C LEU A 92 -2.21 1.46 1.12
N VAL A 93 -1.99 2.67 1.62
CA VAL A 93 -0.66 3.32 1.70
C VAL A 93 0.26 2.71 2.76
N PRO A 94 -0.20 2.36 3.98
CA PRO A 94 0.68 1.73 4.98
C PRO A 94 1.24 0.37 4.53
N ILE A 95 2.27 -0.12 5.21
CA ILE A 95 2.90 -1.43 4.90
C ILE A 95 1.89 -2.60 4.92
N THR A 96 0.83 -2.48 5.73
CA THR A 96 -0.29 -3.42 5.76
C THR A 96 -1.03 -3.49 4.43
N GLY A 97 -1.19 -2.37 3.73
CA GLY A 97 -1.84 -2.30 2.42
C GLY A 97 -1.01 -2.98 1.33
N PHE A 98 0.32 -2.81 1.39
CA PHE A 98 1.25 -3.56 0.53
C PHE A 98 1.19 -5.07 0.80
N ALA A 99 1.13 -5.49 2.06
CA ALA A 99 0.98 -6.91 2.41
C ALA A 99 -0.32 -7.51 1.85
N ASN A 100 -1.44 -6.78 1.93
CA ASN A 100 -2.71 -7.20 1.35
C ASN A 100 -2.65 -7.25 -0.19
N SER A 101 -1.97 -6.31 -0.84
CA SER A 101 -1.83 -6.31 -2.31
C SER A 101 -0.98 -7.45 -2.85
N VAL A 102 -0.15 -8.07 -2.00
CA VAL A 102 0.58 -9.30 -2.28
C VAL A 102 -0.26 -10.54 -1.93
N ALA A 103 -0.88 -10.56 -0.74
CA ALA A 103 -1.60 -11.73 -0.25
C ALA A 103 -2.92 -12.00 -1.01
N ALA A 104 -3.67 -10.96 -1.38
CA ALA A 104 -4.96 -11.14 -2.07
C ALA A 104 -4.80 -11.82 -3.45
N PRO A 105 -3.89 -11.38 -4.35
CA PRO A 105 -3.63 -12.09 -5.60
C PRO A 105 -3.08 -13.50 -5.39
N ALA A 106 -2.28 -13.72 -4.33
CA ALA A 106 -1.77 -15.06 -4.01
C ALA A 106 -2.91 -16.05 -3.70
N ILE A 107 -3.94 -15.60 -2.99
CA ILE A 107 -5.12 -16.40 -2.65
C ILE A 107 -6.02 -16.60 -3.87
N GLU A 108 -6.23 -15.56 -4.66
CA GLU A 108 -7.18 -15.60 -5.79
C GLU A 108 -6.64 -16.41 -6.98
N TYR A 109 -5.37 -16.20 -7.34
CA TYR A 109 -4.73 -16.83 -8.50
C TYR A 109 -3.98 -18.13 -8.16
N GLN A 110 -4.21 -18.71 -6.98
CA GLN A 110 -3.63 -20.02 -6.61
C GLN A 110 -3.98 -21.13 -7.60
N LYS A 111 -5.15 -21.03 -8.26
CA LYS A 111 -5.63 -22.01 -9.25
C LYS A 111 -4.87 -21.97 -10.57
N GLU A 112 -4.17 -20.87 -10.87
CA GLU A 112 -3.36 -20.69 -12.08
C GLU A 112 -1.92 -21.24 -11.91
N GLY A 113 -1.61 -21.81 -10.75
CA GLY A 113 -0.32 -22.41 -10.43
C GLY A 113 0.69 -21.43 -9.81
N GLN A 114 1.82 -21.97 -9.32
CA GLN A 114 2.80 -21.22 -8.52
C GLN A 114 3.54 -20.14 -9.34
N VAL A 115 3.93 -20.46 -10.58
CA VAL A 115 4.76 -19.56 -11.41
C VAL A 115 3.91 -18.60 -12.23
N PHE A 116 3.03 -19.12 -13.10
CA PHE A 116 2.24 -18.29 -14.01
C PHE A 116 1.04 -17.60 -13.33
N GLY A 117 0.51 -18.18 -12.25
CA GLY A 117 -0.54 -17.59 -11.43
C GLY A 117 0.01 -16.70 -10.33
N ILE A 118 0.37 -17.32 -9.20
CA ILE A 118 0.77 -16.63 -7.96
C ILE A 118 1.94 -15.67 -8.21
N GLY A 119 3.04 -16.17 -8.80
CA GLY A 119 4.26 -15.38 -9.02
C GLY A 119 4.02 -14.13 -9.87
N VAL A 120 3.48 -14.30 -11.08
CA VAL A 120 3.25 -13.17 -12.00
C VAL A 120 2.26 -12.16 -11.42
N LYS A 121 1.18 -12.61 -10.76
CA LYS A 121 0.12 -11.74 -10.26
C LYS A 121 0.55 -10.92 -9.05
N ILE A 122 1.29 -11.51 -8.12
CA ILE A 122 1.88 -10.78 -6.98
C ILE A 122 2.77 -9.64 -7.49
N PHE A 123 3.67 -9.94 -8.44
CA PHE A 123 4.59 -8.94 -8.97
C PHE A 123 3.93 -7.88 -9.86
N THR A 124 2.72 -8.11 -10.34
CA THR A 124 1.99 -7.09 -11.11
C THR A 124 1.67 -5.86 -10.27
N ILE A 125 1.38 -6.04 -8.97
CA ILE A 125 1.10 -4.93 -8.04
C ILE A 125 2.35 -4.57 -7.22
N ALA A 126 3.08 -5.55 -6.70
CA ALA A 126 4.27 -5.29 -5.87
C ALA A 126 5.49 -4.83 -6.68
N GLY A 127 5.63 -5.28 -7.93
CA GLY A 127 6.77 -5.00 -8.79
C GLY A 127 7.00 -3.50 -9.04
N PRO A 128 5.97 -2.73 -9.45
CA PRO A 128 6.10 -1.29 -9.60
C PRO A 128 6.54 -0.58 -8.31
N VAL A 129 5.95 -0.96 -7.16
CA VAL A 129 6.30 -0.36 -5.85
C VAL A 129 7.77 -0.60 -5.51
N ILE A 130 8.24 -1.83 -5.68
CA ILE A 130 9.65 -2.20 -5.42
C ILE A 130 10.58 -1.46 -6.40
N LEU A 131 10.24 -1.43 -7.68
CA LEU A 131 11.04 -0.78 -8.72
C LEU A 131 11.22 0.71 -8.43
N TYR A 132 10.12 1.44 -8.24
CA TYR A 132 10.18 2.88 -7.98
C TYR A 132 10.78 3.18 -6.60
N GLY A 133 10.49 2.36 -5.59
CA GLY A 133 11.07 2.52 -4.25
C GLY A 133 12.59 2.40 -4.24
N ILE A 134 13.14 1.35 -4.84
CA ILE A 134 14.60 1.13 -4.93
C ILE A 134 15.24 2.18 -5.82
N PHE A 135 14.66 2.46 -6.99
CA PHE A 135 15.21 3.43 -7.93
C PHE A 135 15.28 4.83 -7.31
N THR A 136 14.21 5.31 -6.68
CA THR A 136 14.20 6.63 -6.01
C THR A 136 15.18 6.65 -4.83
N SER A 137 15.28 5.57 -4.05
CA SER A 137 16.25 5.47 -2.95
C SER A 137 17.70 5.57 -3.47
N TRP A 138 18.01 4.92 -4.58
CA TRP A 138 19.33 5.02 -5.22
C TRP A 138 19.62 6.43 -5.75
N VAL A 139 18.66 7.08 -6.41
CA VAL A 139 18.81 8.46 -6.90
C VAL A 139 19.07 9.43 -5.73
N LEU A 140 18.28 9.34 -4.65
CA LEU A 140 18.48 10.18 -3.46
C LEU A 140 19.82 9.89 -2.78
N GLY A 141 20.22 8.62 -2.69
CA GLY A 141 21.54 8.23 -2.17
C GLY A 141 22.69 8.80 -3.00
N LEU A 142 22.56 8.83 -4.33
CA LEU A 142 23.54 9.43 -5.23
C LEU A 142 23.61 10.95 -5.07
N ILE A 143 22.47 11.62 -4.96
CA ILE A 143 22.40 13.07 -4.70
C ILE A 143 23.08 13.40 -3.37
N TYR A 144 22.80 12.65 -2.31
CA TYR A 144 23.42 12.83 -1.00
C TYR A 144 24.94 12.64 -1.06
N TYR A 145 25.40 11.57 -1.72
CA TYR A 145 26.83 11.29 -1.89
C TYR A 145 27.56 12.41 -2.65
N LEU A 146 27.00 12.88 -3.76
CA LEU A 146 27.58 13.99 -4.53
C LEU A 146 27.54 15.29 -3.73
N GLY A 147 26.43 15.59 -3.05
CA GLY A 147 26.31 16.77 -2.18
C GLY A 147 27.36 16.81 -1.06
N GLY A 148 27.66 15.66 -0.45
CA GLY A 148 28.74 15.53 0.53
C GLY A 148 30.13 15.75 -0.06
N LEU A 149 30.38 15.30 -1.31
CA LEU A 149 31.65 15.57 -2.01
C LEU A 149 31.85 17.05 -2.36
N PHE A 150 30.77 17.78 -2.63
CA PHE A 150 30.81 19.21 -2.92
C PHE A 150 30.72 20.11 -1.67
N GLY A 151 30.69 19.52 -0.46
CA GLY A 151 30.64 20.25 0.80
C GLY A 151 29.33 21.01 1.03
N TRP A 152 28.24 20.55 0.40
CA TRP A 152 26.90 21.13 0.58
C TRP A 152 26.26 20.72 1.92
N TRP A 153 26.86 19.74 2.61
CA TRP A 153 26.46 19.14 3.88
C TRP A 153 27.69 18.87 4.75
#